data_AF-A0A6P2EYE0-F1
#
_entry.id   AF-A0A6P2EYE0-F1
#
_cell.length_a   1.000
_cell.length_b   1.000
_cell.length_c   1.000
_cell.angle_alpha   90.00
_cell.angle_beta   90.00
_cell.angle_gamma   90.00
#
_symmetry.space_group_name_H-M   'P 1'
#
loop_
_entity.id
_entity.type
_entity.pdbx_description
1 polymer ?
#
loop_
_entity_poly.entity_id
_entity_poly.type
_entity_poly.pdbx_seq_one_letter_code
_entity_poly.pdbx_strand_id
1 'polypeptide(L)'
;MVGGDGLTPAVKKEADAALKAHGLIKVRVFSDDRPAREAMLQALAEDLNAAPIQHIGKLLVLWRPIPEKERTTDEDRMPGPRDVKVIKYSKRGGQRPEIKTLRVLGNQRLTPGGNIKRAKPKKALSVKKRRQAD
;
A
#
# COMPACT_ATOMS: atom_id res chain seq x y z
N MET A 1 -9.74 -19.14 -4.80
CA MET A 1 -10.73 -20.20 -4.44
C MET A 1 -10.88 -21.09 -5.66
N VAL A 2 -11.03 -22.41 -5.49
CA VAL A 2 -11.21 -23.38 -6.59
C VAL A 2 -12.70 -23.68 -6.76
N GLY A 3 -13.25 -23.34 -7.92
CA GLY A 3 -14.63 -23.59 -8.32
C GLY A 3 -14.82 -24.96 -9.00
N GLY A 4 -15.93 -25.14 -9.72
CA GLY A 4 -16.27 -26.40 -10.40
C GLY A 4 -15.30 -26.80 -11.52
N ASP A 5 -14.64 -25.82 -12.14
CA ASP A 5 -13.64 -26.05 -13.20
C ASP A 5 -12.30 -26.60 -12.67
N GLY A 6 -12.19 -26.78 -11.34
CA GLY A 6 -11.02 -27.36 -10.71
C GLY A 6 -9.77 -26.46 -10.79
N LEU A 7 -8.62 -27.11 -10.86
CA LEU A 7 -7.31 -26.49 -10.68
C LEU A 7 -6.79 -25.84 -11.97
N THR A 8 -7.40 -24.72 -12.37
CA THR A 8 -7.03 -24.02 -13.61
C THR A 8 -5.71 -23.25 -13.49
N PRO A 9 -5.02 -22.93 -14.61
CA PRO A 9 -3.81 -22.12 -14.60
C PRO A 9 -4.00 -20.74 -13.95
N ALA A 10 -5.18 -20.14 -14.11
CA ALA A 10 -5.53 -18.87 -13.47
C ALA A 10 -5.54 -19.00 -11.94
N VAL A 11 -6.12 -20.07 -11.41
CA VAL A 11 -6.15 -20.33 -9.96
C VAL A 11 -4.75 -20.59 -9.41
N LYS A 12 -3.90 -21.32 -10.13
CA LYS A 12 -2.49 -21.51 -9.75
C LYS A 12 -1.75 -20.16 -9.67
N LYS A 13 -1.97 -19.28 -10.66
CA LYS A 13 -1.36 -17.94 -10.70
C LYS A 13 -1.81 -17.06 -9.53
N GLU A 14 -3.09 -17.10 -9.18
CA GLU A 14 -3.60 -16.38 -8.01
C GLU A 14 -3.05 -16.94 -6.69
N ALA A 15 -2.96 -18.28 -6.57
CA ALA A 15 -2.38 -18.92 -5.40
C ALA A 15 -0.89 -18.57 -5.23
N ASP A 16 -0.10 -18.55 -6.30
CA ASP A 16 1.29 -18.09 -6.29
C ASP A 16 1.41 -16.63 -5.83
N ALA A 17 0.58 -15.73 -6.37
CA ALA A 17 0.57 -14.33 -5.97
C ALA A 17 0.22 -14.17 -4.48
N ALA A 18 -0.75 -14.95 -3.98
CA ALA A 18 -1.14 -14.94 -2.58
C ALA A 18 -0.02 -15.49 -1.66
N LEU A 19 0.66 -16.56 -2.05
CA LEU A 19 1.82 -17.10 -1.33
C LEU A 19 2.97 -16.09 -1.27
N LYS A 20 3.27 -15.40 -2.38
CA LYS A 20 4.30 -14.35 -2.41
C LYS A 20 3.98 -13.18 -1.49
N ALA A 21 2.70 -12.83 -1.32
CA ALA A 21 2.29 -11.69 -0.50
C ALA A 21 2.14 -12.02 0.99
N HIS A 22 1.66 -13.22 1.33
CA HIS A 22 1.24 -13.58 2.69
C HIS A 22 2.01 -14.73 3.33
N GLY A 23 2.69 -15.55 2.53
CA GLY A 23 3.43 -16.73 2.98
C GLY A 23 2.52 -17.90 3.36
N LEU A 24 1.58 -17.72 4.29
CA LEU A 24 0.59 -18.72 4.71
C LEU A 24 -0.77 -18.39 4.11
N ILE A 25 -1.36 -19.31 3.35
CA ILE A 25 -2.68 -19.11 2.73
C ILE A 25 -3.62 -20.29 2.99
N LYS A 26 -4.93 -20.01 2.97
CA LYS A 26 -5.99 -21.01 2.93
C LYS A 26 -6.75 -20.92 1.61
N VAL A 27 -6.78 -21.99 0.83
CA VAL A 27 -7.50 -22.08 -0.44
C VAL A 27 -8.75 -22.91 -0.23
N ARG A 28 -9.93 -22.31 -0.47
CA ARG A 28 -11.19 -23.04 -0.46
C ARG A 28 -11.39 -23.80 -1.77
N VAL A 29 -11.72 -25.08 -1.69
CA VAL A 29 -11.95 -25.99 -2.82
C VAL A 29 -13.36 -26.58 -2.75
N PHE A 30 -14.17 -26.32 -3.77
CA PHE A 30 -15.51 -26.88 -3.90
C PHE A 30 -15.49 -28.25 -4.59
N SER A 31 -14.84 -29.22 -3.95
CA SER A 31 -14.96 -30.64 -4.27
C SER A 31 -15.50 -31.35 -3.03
N ASP A 32 -16.41 -32.31 -3.21
CA ASP A 32 -16.95 -33.11 -2.10
C ASP A 32 -16.12 -34.36 -1.82
N ASP A 33 -15.29 -34.79 -2.77
CA ASP A 33 -14.41 -35.93 -2.60
C ASP A 33 -13.12 -35.56 -1.83
N ARG A 34 -12.86 -36.26 -0.72
CA ARG A 34 -11.70 -36.00 0.16
C ARG A 34 -10.37 -36.34 -0.51
N PRO A 35 -10.15 -37.56 -1.05
CA PRO A 35 -8.93 -37.89 -1.76
C PRO A 35 -8.64 -36.95 -2.94
N ALA A 36 -9.65 -36.52 -3.71
CA ALA A 36 -9.43 -35.51 -4.75
C ALA A 36 -8.86 -34.18 -4.19
N ARG A 37 -9.32 -33.72 -3.02
CA ARG A 37 -8.78 -32.50 -2.39
C ARG A 37 -7.36 -32.68 -1.89
N GLU A 38 -7.03 -33.86 -1.37
CA GLU A 38 -5.68 -34.18 -0.91
C GLU A 38 -4.69 -34.27 -2.08
N ALA A 39 -5.09 -34.88 -3.19
CA ALA A 39 -4.33 -34.88 -4.43
C ALA A 39 -4.12 -33.45 -4.98
N MET A 40 -5.15 -32.60 -4.92
CA MET A 40 -5.00 -31.18 -5.30
C MET A 40 -4.05 -30.41 -4.39
N LEU A 41 -4.05 -30.69 -3.08
CA LEU A 41 -3.13 -30.07 -2.12
C LEU A 41 -1.68 -30.43 -2.47
N GLN A 42 -1.43 -31.70 -2.73
CA GLN A 42 -0.11 -32.20 -3.10
C GLN A 42 0.36 -31.61 -4.44
N ALA A 43 -0.51 -31.60 -5.46
CA ALA A 43 -0.21 -31.00 -6.76
C ALA A 43 0.11 -29.50 -6.66
N LEU A 44 -0.66 -28.74 -5.87
CA LEU A 44 -0.39 -27.31 -5.64
C LEU A 44 0.94 -27.08 -4.90
N ALA A 45 1.24 -27.93 -3.92
CA ALA A 45 2.48 -27.85 -3.16
C ALA A 45 3.70 -28.06 -4.07
N GLU A 46 3.64 -29.08 -4.94
CA GLU A 46 4.69 -29.39 -5.92
C GLU A 46 4.84 -28.28 -6.96
N ASP A 47 3.74 -27.84 -7.58
CA ASP A 47 3.76 -26.83 -8.65
C ASP A 47 4.25 -25.46 -8.17
N LEU A 48 3.89 -25.06 -6.94
CA LEU A 48 4.18 -23.73 -6.40
C LEU A 48 5.41 -23.71 -5.48
N ASN A 49 6.07 -24.86 -5.31
CA ASN A 49 7.15 -25.09 -4.36
C ASN A 49 6.78 -24.57 -2.96
N ALA A 50 5.63 -25.02 -2.47
CA ALA A 50 5.04 -24.64 -1.19
C ALA A 50 4.86 -25.87 -0.31
N ALA A 51 4.92 -25.69 1.00
CA ALA A 51 4.66 -26.74 1.97
C ALA A 51 3.15 -26.97 2.13
N PRO A 52 2.64 -28.22 1.99
CA PRO A 52 1.27 -28.56 2.34
C PRO A 52 1.17 -28.70 3.87
N ILE A 53 0.46 -27.79 4.52
CA ILE A 53 0.39 -27.75 5.99
C ILE A 53 -0.77 -28.59 6.51
N GLN A 54 -1.97 -28.37 5.99
CA GLN A 54 -3.16 -29.04 6.50
C GLN A 54 -4.31 -29.04 5.48
N HIS A 55 -5.15 -30.06 5.58
CA HIS A 55 -6.45 -30.13 4.94
C HIS A 55 -7.56 -30.09 5.99
N ILE A 56 -8.41 -29.05 5.95
CA ILE A 56 -9.56 -28.89 6.87
C ILE A 56 -10.85 -28.82 6.07
N GLY A 57 -11.54 -29.94 5.92
CA GLY A 57 -12.79 -30.01 5.16
C GLY A 57 -12.60 -29.55 3.72
N LYS A 58 -13.13 -28.37 3.36
CA LYS A 58 -13.00 -27.75 2.03
C LYS A 58 -11.84 -26.74 1.93
N LEU A 59 -10.98 -26.64 2.94
CA LEU A 59 -9.86 -25.70 2.99
C LEU A 59 -8.52 -26.44 2.88
N LEU A 60 -7.69 -26.01 1.94
CA LEU A 60 -6.30 -26.42 1.77
C LEU A 60 -5.39 -25.34 2.36
N VAL A 61 -4.51 -25.69 3.29
CA VAL A 61 -3.57 -24.76 3.92
C VAL A 61 -2.17 -25.00 3.35
N LEU A 62 -1.59 -23.94 2.76
CA LEU A 62 -0.30 -23.96 2.07
C LEU A 62 0.59 -22.86 2.64
N TRP A 63 1.90 -23.15 2.75
CA TRP A 63 2.88 -22.19 3.25
C TRP A 63 4.13 -22.11 2.37
N ARG A 64 4.69 -20.90 2.25
CA ARG A 64 5.99 -20.66 1.61
C ARG A 64 6.69 -19.47 2.29
N PRO A 65 8.04 -19.47 2.41
CA PRO A 65 8.77 -18.29 2.84
C PRO A 65 8.48 -17.08 1.96
N ILE A 66 8.21 -15.93 2.57
CA ILE A 66 7.96 -14.68 1.85
C ILE A 66 9.30 -14.13 1.34
N PRO A 67 9.46 -13.90 0.02
CA PRO A 67 10.66 -13.27 -0.51
C PRO A 67 10.76 -11.83 0.01
N GLU A 68 11.98 -11.37 0.28
CA GLU A 68 12.20 -10.01 0.77
C GLU A 68 11.76 -9.01 -0.30
N LYS A 69 10.76 -8.17 0.05
CA LYS A 69 10.21 -7.21 -0.88
C LYS A 69 11.12 -5.97 -0.90
N GLU A 70 11.83 -5.78 -2.00
CA GLU A 70 12.57 -4.54 -2.23
C GLU A 70 11.60 -3.35 -2.22
N ARG A 71 11.81 -2.45 -1.26
CA ARG A 71 11.07 -1.19 -1.21
C ARG A 71 11.71 -0.26 -2.22
N THR A 72 11.08 -0.14 -3.39
CA THR A 72 11.45 0.92 -4.34
C THR A 72 11.17 2.27 -3.69
N THR A 73 12.23 3.01 -3.38
CA THR A 73 12.11 4.42 -3.00
C THR A 73 11.77 5.20 -4.25
N ASP A 74 10.57 5.75 -4.29
CA ASP A 74 10.19 6.70 -5.32
C ASP A 74 10.91 8.02 -5.03
N GLU A 75 11.95 8.34 -5.82
CA GLU A 75 12.75 9.56 -5.66
C GLU A 75 11.92 10.83 -5.94
N ASP A 76 10.83 10.70 -6.69
CA ASP A 76 9.90 11.79 -6.99
C ASP A 76 8.81 11.98 -5.92
N ARG A 77 8.80 11.13 -4.87
CA ARG A 77 7.81 11.21 -3.79
C ARG A 77 7.96 12.53 -3.02
N MET A 78 7.00 13.42 -3.22
CA MET A 78 6.88 14.64 -2.44
C MET A 78 6.51 14.37 -0.97
N PRO A 79 6.87 15.27 -0.04
CA PRO A 79 6.48 15.14 1.37
C PRO A 79 4.96 15.03 1.54
N GLY A 80 4.54 14.13 2.42
CA GLY A 80 3.14 13.98 2.79
C GLY A 80 2.56 15.20 3.52
N PRO A 81 1.23 15.19 3.78
CA PRO A 81 0.57 16.22 4.57
C PRO A 81 1.27 16.50 5.89
N ARG A 82 1.34 17.78 6.28
CA ARG A 82 1.98 18.22 7.53
C ARG A 82 0.96 18.90 8.43
N ASP A 83 0.95 18.53 9.70
CA ASP A 83 0.15 19.22 10.71
C ASP A 83 0.99 20.33 11.36
N VAL A 84 0.50 21.56 11.30
CA VAL A 84 1.21 22.75 11.78
C VAL A 84 0.38 23.43 12.87
N LYS A 85 1.02 23.68 14.01
CA LYS A 85 0.41 24.41 15.13
C LYS A 85 0.51 25.93 14.87
N VAL A 86 -0.64 26.56 14.69
CA VAL A 86 -0.77 28.02 14.54
C VAL A 86 -1.21 28.61 15.86
N ILE A 87 -0.43 29.57 16.37
CA ILE A 87 -0.74 30.29 17.60
C ILE A 87 -1.24 31.67 17.21
N LYS A 88 -2.51 31.97 17.49
CA LYS A 88 -3.13 33.27 17.23
C LYS A 88 -3.17 34.09 18.52
N TYR A 89 -2.40 35.18 18.51
CA TYR A 89 -2.39 36.15 19.61
C TYR A 89 -3.51 37.16 19.43
N SER A 90 -4.24 37.46 20.51
CA SER A 90 -5.19 38.57 20.54
C SER A 90 -4.45 39.90 20.47
N LYS A 91 -5.04 40.89 19.80
CA LYS A 91 -4.51 42.26 19.80
C LYS A 91 -4.68 42.96 21.16
N ARG A 92 -5.57 42.45 22.03
CA ARG A 92 -5.77 42.96 23.39
C ARG A 92 -4.85 42.19 24.34
N GLY A 93 -4.02 42.91 25.10
CA GLY A 93 -3.12 42.33 26.10
C GLY A 93 -3.86 41.54 27.17
N GLY A 94 -3.20 40.54 27.75
CA GLY A 94 -3.73 39.73 28.86
C GLY A 94 -4.58 38.52 28.45
N GLN A 95 -4.89 38.34 27.17
CA GLN A 95 -5.64 37.17 26.69
C GLN A 95 -4.71 36.01 26.33
N ARG A 96 -5.09 34.78 26.69
CA ARG A 96 -4.36 33.57 26.30
C ARG A 96 -4.45 33.39 24.78
N PRO A 97 -3.35 33.03 24.10
CA PRO A 97 -3.37 32.82 22.66
C PRO A 97 -4.18 31.58 22.30
N GLU A 98 -4.88 31.64 21.17
CA GLU A 98 -5.63 30.51 20.62
C GLU A 98 -4.67 29.60 19.85
N ILE A 99 -4.63 28.32 20.22
CA ILE A 99 -3.82 27.30 19.57
C ILE A 99 -4.71 26.52 18.60
N LYS A 100 -4.37 26.55 17.30
CA LYS A 100 -5.06 25.78 16.26
C LYS A 100 -4.09 24.87 15.54
N THR A 101 -4.41 23.58 15.43
CA THR A 101 -3.65 22.64 14.59
C THR A 101 -4.27 22.62 13.20
N LEU A 102 -3.49 22.99 12.18
CA LEU A 102 -3.93 23.06 10.80
C LEU A 102 -3.17 22.04 9.95
N ARG A 103 -3.89 21.22 9.18
CA ARG A 103 -3.30 20.28 8.23
C ARG A 103 -3.02 20.96 6.90
N VAL A 104 -1.75 20.97 6.49
CA VAL A 104 -1.28 21.52 5.22
C VAL A 104 -1.03 20.36 4.24
N LEU A 105 -1.77 20.36 3.13
CA LEU A 105 -1.59 19.39 2.04
C LEU A 105 -0.49 19.83 1.07
N GLY A 106 0.00 18.92 0.21
CA GLY A 106 1.11 19.19 -0.71
C GLY A 106 0.87 20.33 -1.72
N ASN A 107 -0.39 20.59 -2.09
CA ASN A 107 -0.79 21.70 -2.96
C ASN A 107 -1.11 22.99 -2.20
N GLN A 108 -0.87 23.04 -0.88
CA GLN A 108 -1.19 24.15 0.00
C GLN A 108 0.06 24.73 0.65
N ARG A 109 -0.09 25.93 1.20
CA ARG A 109 0.91 26.63 2.02
C ARG A 109 0.22 27.30 3.19
N LEU A 110 0.92 27.36 4.33
CA LEU A 110 0.54 28.22 5.44
C LEU A 110 1.02 29.64 5.17
N THR A 111 0.15 30.63 5.40
CA THR A 111 0.51 32.06 5.32
C THR A 111 0.93 32.60 6.69
N PRO A 112 1.67 33.72 6.77
CA PRO A 112 2.05 34.32 8.06
C PRO A 112 0.87 34.63 8.99
N GLY A 113 -0.31 34.94 8.43
CA GLY A 113 -1.54 35.16 9.19
C GLY A 113 -2.23 33.87 9.68
N GLY A 114 -1.61 32.70 9.51
CA GLY A 114 -2.17 31.42 9.96
C GLY A 114 -3.28 30.86 9.08
N ASN A 115 -3.43 31.36 7.84
CA ASN A 115 -4.43 30.84 6.89
C ASN A 115 -3.77 29.91 5.87
N ILE A 116 -4.48 28.85 5.49
CA ILE A 116 -4.06 27.94 4.41
C ILE A 116 -4.44 28.56 3.06
N LYS A 117 -3.49 28.62 2.13
CA LYS A 117 -3.71 29.03 0.72
C LYS A 117 -3.09 27.99 -0.22
N ARG A 118 -3.41 28.02 -1.52
CA ARG A 118 -2.72 27.16 -2.52
C ARG A 118 -1.22 27.46 -2.59
N ALA A 119 -0.40 26.49 -2.96
CA ALA A 119 1.03 26.70 -3.20
C ALA A 119 1.26 27.80 -4.24
N LYS A 120 2.37 28.55 -4.13
CA LYS A 120 2.72 29.55 -5.15
C LYS A 120 3.15 28.79 -6.43
N PRO A 121 2.74 29.23 -7.63
CA PRO A 121 3.25 28.66 -8.86
C PRO A 121 4.78 28.86 -8.91
N LYS A 122 5.51 27.86 -9.42
CA LYS A 122 6.95 28.01 -9.68
C LYS A 122 7.11 29.17 -10.67
N LYS A 123 7.90 30.18 -10.32
CA LYS A 123 8.20 31.28 -11.24
C LYS A 123 8.93 30.69 -12.45
N ALA A 124 8.42 30.98 -13.65
CA ALA A 124 9.15 30.65 -14.86
C ALA A 124 10.54 31.32 -14.81
N LEU A 125 11.58 30.59 -15.21
CA LEU A 125 12.90 31.18 -15.35
C LEU A 125 12.82 32.31 -16.39
N SER A 126 13.42 33.46 -16.06
CA SER A 126 13.57 34.56 -17.02
C SER A 126 14.29 34.05 -18.28
N VAL A 127 13.91 34.56 -19.45
CA VAL A 127 14.52 34.23 -20.75
C VAL A 127 16.04 34.36 -20.71
N LYS A 128 16.57 35.39 -20.01
CA LYS A 128 18.02 35.60 -19.86
C LYS A 128 18.69 34.51 -19.02
N LYS A 129 18.00 34.02 -17.98
CA LYS A 129 18.48 32.95 -17.10
C LYS A 129 18.33 31.57 -17.72
N ARG A 130 17.37 31.41 -18.64
CA ARG A 130 17.17 30.21 -19.45
C ARG A 130 18.31 30.02 -20.45
N ARG A 131 18.71 31.09 -21.14
CA ARG A 131 19.81 31.10 -22.14
C ARG A 131 21.21 30.88 -21.57
N GLN A 132 21.39 30.96 -20.26
CA GLN A 132 22.68 30.73 -19.57
C GLN A 132 22.80 29.33 -18.97
N ALA A 133 21.71 28.54 -19.00
CA ALA A 133 21.64 27.20 -18.45
C ALA A 133 21.64 26.11 -19.54
N ASP A 134 21.68 26.52 -20.82
CA ASP A 134 22.00 25.67 -21.98
C ASP A 134 23.52 25.72 -22.24
#